data_AF-N6V0Q0-F1
#
_entry.id   AF-N6V0Q0-F1
#
_cell.length_a   1.000
_cell.length_b   1.000
_cell.length_c   1.000
_cell.angle_alpha   90.00
_cell.angle_beta   90.00
_cell.angle_gamma   90.00
#
_symmetry.space_group_name_H-M   'P 1'
#
loop_
_entity.id
_entity.type
_entity.pdbx_description
1 polymer ?
#
loop_
_entity_poly.entity_id
_entity_poly.type
_entity_poly.pdbx_seq_one_letter_code
_entity_poly.pdbx_strand_id
1 'polypeptide(L)'
;MDDRSVRIRLTNESNATLTIKIGKAMTRDEFEYEIPVEDAEELLGTAIGLVIEKTRHKVPFKGFVWEIDVFRGAHRGLVIAEVEMEDENDNPELPDWIGREVTGEHRYSNQALATQFEQEYDELSHTA
;
A
#
# COMPACT_ATOMS: atom_id res chain seq x y z
N MET A 1 -25.01 -3.90 5.20
CA MET A 1 -24.42 -2.56 5.41
C MET A 1 -23.57 -2.29 4.19
N ASP A 2 -23.80 -1.20 3.46
CA ASP A 2 -22.93 -0.84 2.34
C ASP A 2 -21.58 -0.47 2.92
N ASP A 3 -20.52 -1.12 2.44
CA ASP A 3 -19.16 -0.85 2.93
C ASP A 3 -18.71 0.50 2.38
N ARG A 4 -18.17 1.34 3.27
CA ARG A 4 -17.74 2.69 2.96
C ARG A 4 -16.40 2.91 3.61
N SER A 5 -15.41 3.29 2.82
CA SER A 5 -14.09 3.63 3.32
C SER A 5 -13.69 5.02 2.86
N VAL A 6 -13.17 5.82 3.77
CA VAL A 6 -12.46 7.06 3.45
C VAL A 6 -10.98 6.78 3.61
N ARG A 7 -10.17 7.22 2.66
CA ARG A 7 -8.72 7.11 2.70
C ARG A 7 -8.12 8.49 2.46
N ILE A 8 -7.25 8.90 3.37
CA ILE A 8 -6.40 10.08 3.19
C ILE A 8 -5.01 9.59 2.77
N ARG A 9 -4.41 10.27 1.80
CA ARG A 9 -3.04 10.01 1.37
C ARG A 9 -2.29 11.33 1.27
N LEU A 10 -1.16 11.43 1.95
CA LEU A 10 -0.18 12.50 1.77
C LEU A 10 1.04 11.92 1.04
N THR A 11 1.46 12.56 -0.05
CA THR A 11 2.59 12.14 -0.88
C THR A 11 3.63 13.25 -0.92
N ASN A 12 4.88 12.90 -0.60
CA ASN A 12 6.03 13.82 -0.59
C ASN A 12 5.76 15.14 0.13
N GLU A 13 4.94 15.11 1.20
CA GLU A 13 4.59 16.28 2.04
C GLU A 13 4.01 17.48 1.27
N SER A 14 3.57 17.27 0.02
CA SER A 14 3.22 18.36 -0.90
C SER A 14 1.93 18.12 -1.67
N ASN A 15 1.47 16.88 -1.74
CA ASN A 15 0.26 16.51 -2.47
C ASN A 15 -0.60 15.62 -1.59
N ALA A 16 -1.86 15.99 -1.41
CA ALA A 16 -2.78 15.23 -0.60
C ALA A 16 -4.08 14.89 -1.34
N THR A 17 -4.56 13.67 -1.15
CA THR A 17 -5.83 13.23 -1.72
C THR A 17 -6.73 12.61 -0.65
N LEU A 18 -8.03 12.87 -0.81
CA LEU A 18 -9.10 12.21 -0.08
C LEU A 18 -9.85 11.32 -1.07
N THR A 19 -9.85 10.02 -0.79
CA THR A 19 -10.58 9.03 -1.57
C THR A 19 -11.78 8.53 -0.76
N ILE A 20 -12.98 8.59 -1.34
CA ILE A 20 -14.19 7.97 -0.80
C ILE A 20 -14.54 6.77 -1.68
N LYS A 21 -14.63 5.58 -1.09
CA LYS A 21 -15.10 4.37 -1.78
C LYS A 21 -16.43 3.93 -1.20
N ILE A 22 -17.42 3.70 -2.07
CA ILE A 22 -18.78 3.29 -1.69
C ILE A 22 -19.19 2.09 -2.56
N GLY A 23 -19.66 1.02 -1.93
CA GLY A 23 -20.20 -0.14 -2.65
C GLY A 23 -19.76 -1.48 -2.08
N LYS A 24 -20.08 -2.57 -2.78
CA LYS A 24 -19.84 -3.94 -2.30
C LYS A 24 -18.84 -4.68 -3.20
N ALA A 25 -17.87 -5.33 -2.55
CA ALA A 25 -16.94 -6.28 -3.18
C ALA A 25 -16.27 -5.74 -4.46
N MET A 26 -16.61 -6.34 -5.62
CA MET A 26 -15.93 -6.16 -6.92
C MET A 26 -16.32 -4.87 -7.67
N THR A 27 -17.35 -4.14 -7.23
CA THR A 27 -17.76 -2.89 -7.88
C THR A 27 -17.96 -1.82 -6.82
N ARG A 28 -17.05 -0.86 -6.78
CA ARG A 28 -17.08 0.29 -5.88
C ARG A 28 -17.00 1.55 -6.70
N ASP A 29 -17.88 2.48 -6.39
CA ASP A 29 -17.72 3.86 -6.84
C ASP A 29 -16.58 4.47 -6.02
N GLU A 30 -15.63 5.09 -6.72
CA GLU A 30 -14.47 5.75 -6.15
C GLU A 30 -14.49 7.23 -6.53
N PHE A 31 -14.49 8.10 -5.52
CA PHE A 31 -14.41 9.53 -5.68
C PHE A 31 -13.09 10.00 -5.08
N GLU A 32 -12.28 10.67 -5.88
CA GLU A 32 -10.97 11.18 -5.45
C GLU A 32 -10.95 12.70 -5.59
N TYR A 33 -10.49 13.37 -4.53
CA TYR A 33 -10.39 14.81 -4.44
C TYR A 33 -8.99 15.20 -3.99
N GLU A 34 -8.39 16.18 -4.64
CA GLU A 34 -7.25 16.89 -4.07
C GLU A 34 -7.74 17.72 -2.88
N ILE A 35 -6.97 17.70 -1.80
CA ILE A 35 -7.24 18.47 -0.59
C ILE A 35 -5.98 19.25 -0.17
N PRO A 36 -6.10 20.35 0.58
CA PRO A 36 -4.96 21.01 1.19
C PRO A 36 -4.12 20.04 2.03
N VAL A 37 -2.80 20.23 2.05
CA VAL A 37 -1.89 19.42 2.86
C VAL A 37 -2.20 19.55 4.35
N GLU A 38 -2.51 20.77 4.80
CA GLU A 38 -2.87 21.06 6.20
C GLU A 38 -4.09 20.25 6.65
N ASP A 39 -5.14 20.19 5.82
CA ASP A 39 -6.33 19.37 6.08
C ASP A 39 -5.97 17.88 6.15
N ALA A 40 -5.09 17.41 5.27
CA ALA A 40 -4.67 16.00 5.24
C ALA A 40 -3.89 15.62 6.51
N GLU A 41 -3.00 16.49 6.99
CA GLU A 41 -2.25 16.29 8.23
C GLU A 41 -3.19 16.22 9.45
N GLU A 42 -4.17 17.12 9.54
CA GLU A 42 -5.17 17.10 10.61
C GLU A 42 -6.01 15.81 10.57
N LEU A 43 -6.47 15.40 9.38
CA LEU A 43 -7.25 14.18 9.20
C LEU A 43 -6.43 12.91 9.50
N LEU A 44 -5.15 12.87 9.12
CA LEU A 44 -4.25 11.76 9.46
C LEU A 44 -4.03 11.66 10.98
N GLY A 45 -3.95 12.80 11.69
CA GLY A 45 -3.86 12.83 13.14
C GLY A 45 -5.09 12.27 13.87
N THR A 46 -6.23 12.18 13.19
CA THR A 46 -7.48 11.59 13.72
C THR A 46 -7.81 10.22 13.12
N ALA A 47 -6.88 9.64 12.36
CA ALA A 47 -7.09 8.37 11.68
C ALA A 47 -7.42 7.23 12.66
N ILE A 48 -8.40 6.41 12.29
CA ILE A 48 -8.77 5.20 13.01
C ILE A 48 -7.97 4.03 12.42
N GLY A 49 -7.18 3.36 13.25
CA GLY A 49 -6.30 2.26 12.83
C GLY A 49 -4.83 2.69 12.80
N LEU A 50 -4.05 2.05 11.93
CA LEU A 50 -2.64 2.36 11.73
C LEU A 50 -2.46 3.22 10.48
N VAL A 51 -1.72 4.32 10.63
CA VAL A 51 -1.26 5.11 9.48
C VAL A 51 -0.14 4.31 8.79
N ILE A 52 -0.33 4.01 7.51
CA ILE A 52 0.69 3.36 6.70
C ILE A 52 1.67 4.41 6.19
N GLU A 53 2.91 4.32 6.65
CA GLU A 53 4.00 5.16 6.20
C GLU A 53 5.00 4.31 5.42
N LYS A 54 5.36 4.72 4.20
CA LYS A 54 6.34 3.99 3.37
C LYS A 54 7.07 4.89 2.39
N THR A 55 8.25 4.45 1.98
CA THR A 55 8.95 4.99 0.81
C THR A 55 8.85 3.97 -0.32
N ARG A 56 8.29 4.39 -1.46
CA ARG A 56 8.18 3.56 -2.65
C ARG A 56 9.32 3.86 -3.61
N HIS A 57 10.11 2.84 -3.94
CA HIS A 57 11.14 2.91 -4.96
C HIS A 57 10.64 2.23 -6.23
N LYS A 58 10.74 2.90 -7.38
CA LYS A 58 10.45 2.30 -8.69
C LYS A 58 11.74 1.83 -9.33
N VAL A 59 11.87 0.53 -9.56
CA VAL A 59 13.08 -0.12 -10.08
C VAL A 59 12.75 -0.81 -11.40
N PRO A 60 13.17 -0.26 -12.55
CA PRO A 60 13.04 -0.93 -13.84
C PRO A 60 13.90 -2.19 -13.89
N PHE A 61 13.32 -3.33 -14.28
CA PHE A 61 14.03 -4.58 -14.46
C PHE A 61 13.41 -5.39 -15.61
N LYS A 62 14.22 -5.69 -16.62
CA LYS A 62 13.87 -6.56 -17.76
C LYS A 62 12.50 -6.25 -18.41
N GLY A 63 12.20 -4.97 -18.58
CA GLY A 63 10.97 -4.52 -19.23
C GLY A 63 9.78 -4.28 -18.30
N PHE A 64 9.90 -4.63 -17.02
CA PHE A 64 8.90 -4.38 -15.99
C PHE A 64 9.39 -3.33 -14.99
N VAL A 65 8.46 -2.74 -14.24
CA VAL A 65 8.77 -1.85 -13.13
C VAL A 65 8.39 -2.54 -11.83
N TRP A 66 9.37 -2.67 -10.94
CA TRP A 66 9.14 -3.15 -9.58
C TRP A 66 8.96 -1.96 -8.64
N GLU A 67 7.84 -1.92 -7.94
CA GLU A 67 7.56 -1.00 -6.84
C GLU A 67 7.98 -1.64 -5.52
N ILE A 68 9.10 -1.17 -4.96
CA ILE A 68 9.62 -1.64 -3.67
C ILE A 68 9.19 -0.66 -2.57
N ASP A 69 8.28 -1.12 -1.73
CA ASP A 69 7.76 -0.38 -0.58
C ASP A 69 8.56 -0.71 0.68
N VAL A 70 9.30 0.28 1.18
CA VAL A 70 10.00 0.21 2.47
C VAL A 70 9.14 0.88 3.53
N PHE A 71 8.52 0.09 4.40
CA PHE A 71 7.59 0.58 5.41
C PHE A 71 8.30 1.18 6.63
N ARG A 72 7.64 2.16 7.24
CA ARG A 72 8.07 2.91 8.42
C ARG A 72 6.95 2.92 9.47
N GLY A 73 7.15 3.68 10.55
CA GLY A 73 6.16 3.78 11.62
C GLY A 73 5.85 2.43 12.23
N ALA A 74 4.56 2.10 12.31
CA ALA A 74 4.06 0.84 12.86
C ALA A 74 4.54 -0.41 12.12
N HIS A 75 4.90 -0.29 10.84
CA HIS A 75 5.32 -1.40 9.98
C HIS A 75 6.82 -1.37 9.66
N ARG A 76 7.61 -0.68 10.49
CA ARG A 76 9.06 -0.59 10.31
C ARG A 76 9.69 -2.00 10.23
N GLY A 77 10.48 -2.22 9.19
CA GLY A 77 11.18 -3.49 8.93
C GLY A 77 10.52 -4.33 7.84
N LEU A 78 9.25 -4.06 7.52
CA LEU A 78 8.57 -4.67 6.39
C LEU A 78 9.05 -4.03 5.07
N VAL A 79 9.39 -4.88 4.10
CA VAL A 79 9.68 -4.51 2.72
C VAL A 79 8.87 -5.41 1.80
N ILE A 80 8.10 -4.81 0.90
CA ILE A 80 7.30 -5.53 -0.10
C ILE A 80 7.70 -5.06 -1.49
N ALA A 81 7.89 -5.98 -2.42
CA ALA A 81 8.11 -5.69 -3.83
C ALA A 81 6.90 -6.15 -4.66
N GLU A 82 6.28 -5.22 -5.38
CA GLU A 82 5.18 -5.48 -6.31
C GLU A 82 5.66 -5.18 -7.73
N VAL A 83 5.30 -6.03 -8.69
CA VAL A 83 5.61 -5.80 -10.10
C VAL A 83 4.38 -5.23 -10.81
N GLU A 84 4.54 -4.10 -11.50
CA GLU A 84 3.50 -3.57 -12.36
C GLU A 84 3.39 -4.46 -13.62
N MET A 85 2.23 -5.09 -13.81
CA MET A 85 1.89 -5.93 -14.97
C MET A 85 0.73 -5.30 -15.74
N GLU A 86 0.76 -5.43 -17.07
CA GLU A 86 -0.31 -4.93 -17.95
C GLU A 86 -1.39 -6.00 -18.17
N ASP A 87 -0.99 -7.28 -18.15
CA ASP A 87 -1.86 -8.42 -18.36
C ASP A 87 -1.67 -9.49 -17.27
N GLU A 88 -2.72 -10.24 -16.96
CA GLU A 88 -2.67 -11.34 -15.99
C GLU A 88 -1.78 -12.51 -16.43
N ASN A 89 -1.47 -12.60 -17.73
CA ASN A 89 -0.58 -13.61 -18.31
C ASN A 89 0.88 -13.14 -18.40
N ASP A 90 1.18 -11.93 -17.93
CA ASP A 90 2.57 -11.47 -17.86
C ASP A 90 3.39 -12.39 -16.96
N ASN A 91 4.60 -12.72 -17.41
CA ASN A 91 5.53 -13.58 -16.68
C ASN A 91 6.87 -12.87 -16.48
N PRO A 92 6.93 -11.86 -15.59
CA PRO A 92 8.12 -11.08 -15.35
C PRO A 92 9.23 -11.95 -14.77
N GLU A 93 10.45 -11.73 -15.26
CA GLU A 93 11.62 -12.37 -14.64
C GLU A 93 11.86 -11.78 -13.25
N LEU A 94 12.12 -12.67 -12.27
CA LEU A 94 12.36 -12.28 -10.89
C LEU A 94 13.81 -11.78 -10.71
N PRO A 95 14.02 -10.56 -10.18
CA PRO A 95 15.33 -10.14 -9.71
C PRO A 95 15.87 -11.02 -8.58
N ASP A 96 17.20 -11.18 -8.49
CA ASP A 96 17.86 -12.02 -7.48
C ASP A 96 17.62 -11.58 -6.02
N TRP A 97 17.17 -10.34 -5.80
CA TRP A 97 16.88 -9.80 -4.48
C TRP A 97 15.43 -10.05 -4.02
N ILE A 98 14.54 -10.53 -4.91
CA ILE A 98 13.19 -10.92 -4.53
C ILE A 98 13.25 -12.13 -3.60
N GLY A 99 12.47 -12.04 -2.52
CA GLY A 99 12.38 -13.08 -1.51
C GLY A 99 11.17 -13.98 -1.72
N ARG A 100 10.45 -14.27 -0.65
CA ARG A 100 9.30 -15.16 -0.68
C ARG A 100 8.11 -14.47 -1.34
N GLU A 101 7.51 -15.08 -2.35
CA GLU A 101 6.24 -14.60 -2.90
C GLU A 101 5.12 -14.58 -1.85
N VAL A 102 4.45 -13.43 -1.73
CA VAL A 102 3.30 -13.21 -0.83
C VAL A 102 2.01 -12.82 -1.57
N THR A 103 1.96 -13.03 -2.88
CA THR A 103 0.78 -12.76 -3.71
C THR A 103 -0.46 -13.46 -3.13
N GLY A 104 -1.55 -12.73 -2.94
CA GLY A 104 -2.81 -13.26 -2.41
C GLY A 104 -2.85 -13.45 -0.88
N GLU A 105 -1.77 -13.20 -0.15
CA GLU A 105 -1.78 -13.23 1.30
C GLU A 105 -2.41 -11.96 1.88
N HIS A 106 -3.66 -12.06 2.34
CA HIS A 106 -4.44 -10.94 2.85
C HIS A 106 -3.72 -10.09 3.92
N ARG A 107 -2.86 -10.70 4.76
CA ARG A 107 -2.13 -10.00 5.82
C ARG A 107 -1.21 -8.88 5.31
N TYR A 108 -0.71 -8.98 4.08
CA TYR A 108 0.14 -7.96 3.44
C TYR A 108 -0.65 -6.95 2.62
N SER A 109 -1.98 -7.06 2.56
CA SER A 109 -2.81 -6.05 1.89
C SER A 109 -2.78 -4.72 2.65
N ASN A 110 -2.85 -3.60 1.92
CA ASN A 110 -2.94 -2.27 2.55
C ASN A 110 -4.13 -2.14 3.52
N GLN A 111 -5.23 -2.85 3.27
CA GLN A 111 -6.37 -2.86 4.19
C GLN A 111 -6.01 -3.55 5.52
N ALA A 112 -5.37 -4.72 5.46
CA ALA A 112 -4.94 -5.43 6.65
C ALA A 112 -3.88 -4.63 7.43
N LEU A 113 -2.88 -4.08 6.75
CA LEU A 113 -1.84 -3.24 7.35
C LEU A 113 -2.42 -2.00 8.05
N ALA A 114 -3.52 -1.43 7.55
CA ALA A 114 -4.15 -0.26 8.18
C ALA A 114 -5.06 -0.60 9.37
N THR A 115 -5.49 -1.86 9.53
CA THR A 115 -6.55 -2.23 10.49
C THR A 115 -6.13 -3.26 11.53
N GLN A 116 -5.02 -3.98 11.34
CA GLN A 116 -4.54 -5.03 12.23
C GLN A 116 -3.32 -4.55 13.02
N PHE A 117 -3.42 -4.58 14.36
CA PHE A 117 -2.44 -3.98 15.27
C PHE A 117 -1.25 -4.87 15.63
N GLU A 118 -1.34 -6.18 15.40
CA GLU A 118 -0.26 -7.14 15.70
C GLU A 118 0.00 -8.01 14.46
N GLN A 119 1.07 -7.71 13.75
CA GLN A 119 1.62 -8.58 12.73
C GLN A 119 3.09 -8.87 13.10
N GLU A 120 3.37 -10.09 13.57
CA GLU A 120 4.74 -10.58 13.67
C GLU A 120 5.24 -10.86 12.25
N TYR A 121 6.17 -10.03 11.78
CA TYR A 121 6.92 -10.31 10.57
C TYR A 121 8.08 -11.23 10.94
N ASP A 122 8.10 -12.47 10.44
CA ASP A 122 9.19 -13.41 10.69
C ASP A 122 10.55 -12.73 10.43
N GLU A 123 11.41 -12.71 11.45
CA GLU A 123 12.66 -11.92 11.51
C GLU A 123 13.73 -12.28 10.45
N LEU A 124 13.43 -13.13 9.45
CA LEU A 124 14.42 -13.66 8.51
C LEU A 124 14.00 -13.77 7.04
N SER A 125 12.91 -13.13 6.60
CA SER A 125 12.63 -12.96 5.16
C SER A 125 12.48 -11.48 4.82
N HIS A 126 13.62 -10.81 4.61
CA HIS A 126 13.72 -9.36 4.35
C HIS A 126 13.20 -8.92 2.97
N THR A 127 12.55 -9.81 2.23
CA THR A 127 11.88 -9.49 0.97
C THR A 127 10.69 -10.43 0.80
N ALA A 128 9.57 -9.81 0.48
CA ALA A 128 8.33 -10.45 0.09
C ALA A 128 7.83 -9.80 -1.19
#